data_AF-A0A7R9L8Y7-F1
#
_entry.id   AF-A0A7R9L8Y7-F1
#
_cell.length_a   1.000
_cell.length_b   1.000
_cell.length_c   1.000
_cell.angle_alpha   90.00
_cell.angle_beta   90.00
_cell.angle_gamma   90.00
#
_symmetry.space_group_name_H-M   'P 1'
#
loop_
_entity.id
_entity.type
_entity.pdbx_description
1 polymer ?
#
loop_
_entity_poly.entity_id
_entity_poly.type
_entity_poly.pdbx_seq_one_letter_code
_entity_poly.pdbx_strand_id
1 'polypeptide(L)'
;MADGGEGTVDALVAARSGRKVYIEVTGPLAQQRISTYWGLIDSGQTAVIEMALANGIHLIEKSQRNPLITSTLGTGEMIKAALDLGVGKIIIGLGGSVTNDAGAGMAQALGAKFLDENNHPVEVGGGQLQQIKSIDISQLDARLKATEIIIASDVNNPLCGPNGASFIFAPQKGATAEMVGILDQNLDHFAALVKQQLNVDVANVQGAGAAGGLGFGLMAFTGAKIRSGVEIVIKETQLEEKIAQADYVFTGEGGIDFQTKFGKTPFGVAQVAKQLNKPGISVKASMSFMQKALVQFLE
;
A
#
# COMPACT_ATOMS: atom_id res chain seq x y z
N MET A 1 -5.19 -4.56 16.03
CA MET A 1 -4.07 -5.03 15.20
C MET A 1 -4.49 -5.00 13.74
N ALA A 2 -3.53 -5.01 12.83
CA ALA A 2 -3.66 -5.04 11.38
C ALA A 2 -2.30 -5.46 10.78
N ASP A 3 -2.24 -5.66 9.47
CA ASP A 3 -1.05 -6.11 8.74
C ASP A 3 -0.67 -5.19 7.55
N GLY A 4 -1.13 -3.93 7.56
CA GLY A 4 -0.92 -3.01 6.44
C GLY A 4 -1.96 -3.14 5.32
N GLY A 5 -2.92 -4.07 5.47
CA GLY A 5 -4.13 -4.16 4.67
C GLY A 5 -5.29 -3.29 5.18
N GLU A 6 -6.50 -3.71 4.83
CA GLU A 6 -7.76 -3.05 5.22
C GLU A 6 -7.90 -2.92 6.75
N GLY A 7 -8.29 -1.74 7.22
CA GLY A 7 -8.54 -1.47 8.64
C GLY A 7 -7.29 -1.12 9.45
N THR A 8 -6.13 -0.96 8.80
CA THR A 8 -4.89 -0.48 9.43
C THR A 8 -5.04 0.93 10.01
N VAL A 9 -5.70 1.85 9.30
CA VAL A 9 -6.02 3.22 9.76
C VAL A 9 -6.82 3.14 11.05
N ASP A 10 -7.90 2.37 11.06
CA ASP A 10 -8.78 2.23 12.22
C ASP A 10 -8.03 1.64 13.42
N ALA A 11 -7.25 0.58 13.19
CA ALA A 11 -6.47 -0.07 14.23
C ALA A 11 -5.45 0.88 14.86
N LEU A 12 -4.71 1.66 14.06
CA LEU A 12 -3.68 2.57 14.55
C LEU A 12 -4.28 3.82 15.20
N VAL A 13 -5.35 4.39 14.64
CA VAL A 13 -6.08 5.51 15.24
C VAL A 13 -6.61 5.12 16.62
N ALA A 14 -7.26 3.95 16.74
CA ALA A 14 -7.76 3.46 18.03
C ALA A 14 -6.62 3.20 19.02
N ALA A 15 -5.52 2.56 18.60
CA ALA A 15 -4.42 2.20 19.48
C ALA A 15 -3.61 3.40 20.00
N ARG A 16 -3.61 4.52 19.26
CA ARG A 16 -2.83 5.73 19.57
C ARG A 16 -3.68 6.93 19.97
N SER A 17 -4.97 6.72 20.23
CA SER A 17 -5.92 7.80 20.54
C SER A 17 -5.84 8.93 19.51
N GLY A 18 -5.65 8.55 18.24
CA GLY A 18 -5.59 9.48 17.12
C GLY A 18 -6.99 9.94 16.69
N ARG A 19 -7.05 10.59 15.53
CA ARG A 19 -8.32 11.00 14.92
C ARG A 19 -8.33 10.69 13.43
N LYS A 20 -9.53 10.52 12.89
CA LYS A 20 -9.74 10.46 11.44
C LYS A 20 -9.76 11.88 10.87
N VAL A 21 -9.18 12.05 9.69
CA VAL A 21 -9.27 13.25 8.87
C VAL A 21 -10.05 12.87 7.62
N TYR A 22 -11.23 13.45 7.46
CA TYR A 22 -12.12 13.20 6.32
C TYR A 22 -11.77 14.14 5.17
N ILE A 23 -11.82 13.63 3.95
CA ILE A 23 -11.46 14.35 2.73
C ILE A 23 -12.24 13.80 1.53
N GLU A 24 -12.54 14.65 0.55
CA GLU A 24 -12.98 14.21 -0.77
C GLU A 24 -11.80 14.12 -1.71
N VAL A 25 -11.63 12.97 -2.38
CA VAL A 25 -10.54 12.70 -3.33
C VAL A 25 -11.06 12.10 -4.62
N THR A 26 -10.21 12.09 -5.63
CA THR A 26 -10.40 11.38 -6.88
C THR A 26 -10.44 9.87 -6.62
N GLY A 27 -11.50 9.20 -7.08
CA GLY A 27 -11.62 7.75 -6.99
C GLY A 27 -10.67 7.01 -7.93
N PRO A 28 -10.81 5.68 -8.09
CA PRO A 28 -9.97 4.96 -9.04
C PRO A 28 -10.23 5.34 -10.50
N LEU A 29 -11.38 5.92 -10.86
CA LEU A 29 -11.62 6.53 -12.16
C LEU A 29 -11.42 8.05 -12.06
N ALA A 30 -10.76 8.67 -13.05
CA ALA A 30 -10.37 10.07 -13.00
C ALA A 30 -11.54 11.06 -12.81
N GLN A 31 -12.73 10.70 -13.28
CA GLN A 31 -13.95 11.52 -13.15
C GLN A 31 -14.70 11.28 -11.83
N GLN A 32 -14.32 10.26 -11.06
CA GLN A 32 -14.99 9.90 -9.82
C GLN A 32 -14.51 10.77 -8.66
N ARG A 33 -15.44 11.19 -7.80
CA ARG A 33 -15.16 11.76 -6.48
C ARG A 33 -15.68 10.84 -5.40
N ILE A 34 -14.90 10.66 -4.36
CA ILE A 34 -15.27 9.85 -3.20
C ILE A 34 -14.97 10.58 -1.90
N SER A 35 -15.90 10.49 -0.95
CA SER A 35 -15.65 10.89 0.42
C SER A 35 -14.93 9.77 1.15
N THR A 36 -13.78 10.08 1.73
CA THR A 36 -12.91 9.11 2.38
C THR A 36 -12.24 9.71 3.61
N TYR A 37 -11.33 8.96 4.23
CA TYR A 37 -10.58 9.42 5.38
C TYR A 37 -9.19 8.78 5.48
N TRP A 38 -8.35 9.39 6.30
CA TRP A 38 -7.08 8.85 6.75
C TRP A 38 -6.88 9.14 8.25
N GLY A 39 -5.89 8.50 8.87
CA GLY A 39 -5.65 8.59 10.31
C GLY A 39 -4.53 9.56 10.66
N LEU A 40 -4.71 10.35 11.72
CA LEU A 40 -3.69 11.20 12.29
C LEU A 40 -3.41 10.74 13.72
N ILE A 41 -2.19 10.29 13.97
CA ILE A 41 -1.73 9.74 15.26
C ILE A 41 -0.51 10.53 15.77
N ASP A 42 0.04 10.11 16.92
CA ASP A 42 1.25 10.69 17.51
C ASP A 42 1.17 12.21 17.70
N SER A 43 0.07 12.69 18.27
CA SER A 43 -0.19 14.11 18.49
C SER A 43 -0.14 14.96 17.21
N GLY A 44 -0.43 14.36 16.04
CA GLY A 44 -0.43 15.07 14.77
C GLY A 44 0.82 14.87 13.91
N GLN A 45 1.80 14.10 14.38
CA GLN A 45 3.09 13.97 13.68
C GLN A 45 3.13 12.86 12.63
N THR A 46 2.23 11.87 12.74
CA THR A 46 2.20 10.70 11.85
C THR A 46 0.84 10.58 11.17
N ALA A 47 0.84 10.52 9.84
CA ALA A 47 -0.34 10.13 9.06
C ALA A 47 -0.34 8.63 8.79
N VAL A 48 -1.51 8.01 8.82
CA VAL A 48 -1.77 6.62 8.43
C VAL A 48 -2.78 6.64 7.29
N ILE A 49 -2.40 6.11 6.15
CA ILE A 49 -3.18 6.12 4.91
C ILE A 49 -3.38 4.68 4.44
N GLU A 50 -4.59 4.36 3.99
CA GLU A 50 -4.87 3.14 3.24
C GLU A 50 -5.19 3.53 1.80
N MET A 51 -4.39 3.07 0.84
CA MET A 51 -4.62 3.42 -0.57
C MET A 51 -6.00 2.93 -1.05
N ALA A 52 -6.50 1.82 -0.51
CA ALA A 52 -7.80 1.26 -0.87
C ALA A 52 -8.97 2.19 -0.54
N LEU A 53 -8.81 3.06 0.46
CA LEU A 53 -9.84 4.04 0.80
C LEU A 53 -10.03 5.10 -0.28
N ALA A 54 -9.07 5.27 -1.20
CA ALA A 54 -9.17 6.14 -2.38
C ALA A 54 -9.25 5.36 -3.71
N ASN A 55 -8.49 4.27 -3.83
CA ASN A 55 -8.27 3.56 -5.08
C ASN A 55 -8.47 2.03 -4.93
N GLY A 56 -9.37 1.64 -4.03
CA GLY A 56 -9.67 0.26 -3.69
C GLY A 56 -10.62 -0.44 -4.65
N ILE A 57 -10.51 -1.76 -4.68
CA ILE A 57 -11.33 -2.68 -5.51
C ILE A 57 -12.80 -2.74 -5.10
N HIS A 58 -13.12 -2.32 -3.88
CA HIS A 58 -14.49 -2.22 -3.39
C HIS A 58 -15.22 -0.97 -3.87
N LEU A 59 -14.50 0.02 -4.41
CA LEU A 59 -15.07 1.29 -4.90
C LEU A 59 -15.64 1.21 -6.32
N ILE A 60 -15.44 0.08 -7.00
CA ILE A 60 -15.86 -0.13 -8.40
C ILE A 60 -16.53 -1.50 -8.52
N GLU A 61 -17.70 -1.52 -9.18
CA GLU A 61 -18.40 -2.76 -9.50
C GLU A 61 -17.53 -3.66 -10.39
N LYS A 62 -17.66 -4.98 -10.23
CA LYS A 62 -16.83 -5.95 -10.98
C LYS A 62 -16.87 -5.73 -12.50
N SER A 63 -18.02 -5.34 -13.05
CA SER A 63 -18.25 -5.05 -14.47
C SER A 63 -17.50 -3.81 -14.98
N GLN A 64 -17.17 -2.87 -14.08
CA GLN A 64 -16.52 -1.60 -14.40
C GLN A 64 -15.00 -1.63 -14.16
N ARG A 65 -14.48 -2.73 -13.61
CA ARG A 65 -13.05 -2.84 -13.30
C ARG A 65 -12.24 -2.95 -14.59
N ASN A 66 -11.39 -1.95 -14.81
CA ASN A 66 -10.48 -1.92 -15.95
C ASN A 66 -9.14 -1.30 -15.54
N PRO A 67 -8.09 -2.11 -15.32
CA PRO A 67 -6.80 -1.62 -14.82
C PRO A 67 -6.01 -0.79 -15.85
N LEU A 68 -6.44 -0.72 -17.11
CA LEU A 68 -5.86 0.20 -18.09
C LEU A 68 -6.20 1.66 -17.80
N ILE A 69 -7.35 1.93 -17.17
CA ILE A 69 -7.86 3.30 -16.97
C ILE A 69 -7.90 3.72 -15.50
N THR A 70 -7.78 2.78 -14.57
CA THR A 70 -7.79 3.12 -13.14
C THR A 70 -6.47 3.77 -12.71
N SER A 71 -6.57 4.75 -11.83
CA SER A 71 -5.48 5.63 -11.41
C SER A 71 -5.33 5.72 -9.90
N THR A 72 -4.12 6.03 -9.44
CA THR A 72 -3.76 6.27 -8.04
C THR A 72 -3.81 7.75 -7.61
N LEU A 73 -4.41 8.65 -8.41
CA LEU A 73 -4.53 10.08 -8.11
C LEU A 73 -4.99 10.36 -6.67
N GLY A 74 -6.10 9.75 -6.24
CA GLY A 74 -6.66 9.97 -4.91
C GLY A 74 -5.71 9.60 -3.77
N THR A 75 -4.86 8.59 -3.96
CA THR A 75 -3.80 8.27 -2.99
C THR A 75 -2.79 9.41 -2.88
N GLY A 76 -2.38 10.01 -4.00
CA GLY A 76 -1.50 11.19 -3.98
C GLY A 76 -2.16 12.41 -3.35
N GLU A 77 -3.46 12.60 -3.56
CA GLU A 77 -4.24 13.66 -2.90
C GLU A 77 -4.31 13.47 -1.37
N MET A 78 -4.46 12.23 -0.88
CA MET A 78 -4.38 11.93 0.56
C MET A 78 -2.98 12.20 1.13
N ILE A 79 -1.91 11.83 0.41
CA ILE A 79 -0.53 12.13 0.81
C ILE A 79 -0.34 13.65 0.88
N LYS A 80 -0.77 14.39 -0.15
CA LYS A 80 -0.69 15.86 -0.17
C LYS A 80 -1.42 16.49 1.02
N ALA A 81 -2.63 16.04 1.31
CA ALA A 81 -3.39 16.52 2.46
C ALA A 81 -2.70 16.24 3.80
N ALA A 82 -1.99 15.10 3.91
CA ALA A 82 -1.18 14.81 5.08
C ALA A 82 0.02 15.78 5.20
N LEU A 83 0.71 16.04 4.09
CA LEU A 83 1.80 17.03 4.03
C LEU A 83 1.31 18.45 4.34
N ASP A 84 0.07 18.79 4.00
CA ASP A 84 -0.56 20.09 4.33
C ASP A 84 -0.77 20.27 5.84
N LEU A 85 -0.86 19.17 6.60
CA LEU A 85 -0.86 19.21 8.06
C LEU A 85 0.56 19.18 8.67
N GLY A 86 1.61 19.16 7.85
CA GLY A 86 3.00 19.22 8.32
C GLY A 86 3.48 17.94 9.02
N VAL A 87 2.89 16.78 8.71
CA VAL A 87 3.30 15.50 9.30
C VAL A 87 4.76 15.17 8.96
N GLY A 88 5.50 14.68 9.94
CA GLY A 88 6.89 14.23 9.76
C GLY A 88 7.00 12.80 9.23
N LYS A 89 5.91 12.02 9.36
CA LYS A 89 5.88 10.61 8.96
C LYS A 89 4.54 10.24 8.33
N ILE A 90 4.58 9.39 7.31
CA ILE A 90 3.41 8.79 6.66
C ILE A 90 3.60 7.28 6.60
N ILE A 91 2.61 6.54 7.09
CA ILE A 91 2.50 5.08 6.95
C ILE A 91 1.41 4.81 5.91
N ILE A 92 1.72 4.05 4.86
CA ILE A 92 0.78 3.78 3.76
C ILE A 92 0.58 2.28 3.60
N GLY A 93 -0.65 1.81 3.82
CA GLY A 93 -1.09 0.45 3.51
C GLY A 93 -1.48 0.30 2.03
N LEU A 94 -1.01 -0.77 1.40
CA LEU A 94 -1.20 -1.04 -0.04
C LEU A 94 -2.17 -2.19 -0.36
N GLY A 95 -2.85 -2.74 0.64
CA GLY A 95 -3.85 -3.78 0.40
C GLY A 95 -5.03 -3.29 -0.44
N GLY A 96 -5.64 -4.19 -1.23
CA GLY A 96 -6.98 -3.96 -1.81
C GLY A 96 -7.08 -3.04 -3.04
N SER A 97 -5.99 -2.73 -3.74
CA SER A 97 -5.99 -1.84 -4.92
C SER A 97 -6.82 -2.35 -6.12
N VAL A 98 -7.39 -1.44 -6.91
CA VAL A 98 -7.97 -1.72 -8.25
C VAL A 98 -7.11 -1.18 -9.41
N THR A 99 -5.98 -0.57 -9.10
CA THR A 99 -5.12 0.16 -10.05
C THR A 99 -3.97 -0.68 -10.57
N ASN A 100 -3.42 -0.30 -11.73
CA ASN A 100 -2.19 -0.89 -12.28
C ASN A 100 -1.37 0.16 -13.07
N ASP A 101 -1.15 1.32 -12.46
CA ASP A 101 -0.57 2.51 -13.09
C ASP A 101 0.86 2.84 -12.59
N ALA A 102 1.56 1.90 -11.94
CA ALA A 102 2.88 2.14 -11.35
C ALA A 102 2.96 3.28 -10.31
N GLY A 103 1.82 3.76 -9.80
CA GLY A 103 1.80 4.96 -8.95
C GLY A 103 2.01 6.27 -9.72
N ALA A 104 1.87 6.27 -11.05
CA ALA A 104 1.97 7.48 -11.86
C ALA A 104 0.89 8.51 -11.47
N GLY A 105 -0.36 8.09 -11.25
CA GLY A 105 -1.41 8.99 -10.79
C GLY A 105 -1.06 9.65 -9.45
N MET A 106 -0.57 8.86 -8.49
CA MET A 106 -0.09 9.37 -7.20
C MET A 106 1.02 10.41 -7.37
N ALA A 107 2.02 10.14 -8.22
CA ALA A 107 3.09 11.09 -8.50
C ALA A 107 2.58 12.38 -9.16
N GLN A 108 1.61 12.30 -10.08
CA GLN A 108 0.99 13.46 -10.71
C GLN A 108 0.26 14.35 -9.70
N ALA A 109 -0.51 13.76 -8.78
CA ALA A 109 -1.18 14.50 -7.71
C ALA A 109 -0.20 15.22 -6.77
N LEU A 110 1.04 14.71 -6.66
CA LEU A 110 2.14 15.31 -5.90
C LEU A 110 3.01 16.28 -6.74
N GLY A 111 2.67 16.51 -8.01
CA GLY A 111 3.30 17.54 -8.85
C GLY A 111 4.30 17.03 -9.89
N ALA A 112 4.49 15.71 -10.04
CA ALA A 112 5.20 15.18 -11.21
C ALA A 112 4.40 15.42 -12.49
N LYS A 113 5.09 15.63 -13.60
CA LYS A 113 4.50 15.70 -14.94
C LYS A 113 5.09 14.61 -15.81
N PHE A 114 4.21 13.88 -16.49
CA PHE A 114 4.57 12.90 -17.49
C PHE A 114 4.14 13.43 -18.86
N LEU A 115 5.10 13.51 -19.76
CA LEU A 115 4.92 14.16 -21.05
C LEU A 115 5.12 13.17 -22.19
N ASP A 116 4.32 13.31 -23.24
CA ASP A 116 4.43 12.54 -24.47
C ASP A 116 5.57 13.06 -25.39
N GLU A 117 5.67 12.51 -26.60
CA GLU A 117 6.66 12.92 -27.60
C GLU A 117 6.53 14.38 -28.07
N ASN A 118 5.35 14.98 -27.91
CA ASN A 118 5.04 16.36 -28.28
C ASN A 118 5.11 17.31 -27.07
N ASN A 119 5.57 16.84 -25.92
CA ASN A 119 5.57 17.54 -24.63
C ASN A 119 4.17 17.86 -24.08
N HIS A 120 3.13 17.14 -24.49
CA HIS A 120 1.81 17.25 -23.89
C HIS A 120 1.69 16.34 -22.66
N PRO A 121 0.91 16.75 -21.63
CA PRO A 121 0.62 15.89 -20.49
C PRO A 121 -0.06 14.58 -20.91
N VAL A 122 0.46 13.46 -20.44
CA VAL A 122 -0.14 12.14 -20.63
C VAL A 122 -1.26 11.94 -19.61
N GLU A 123 -2.37 11.37 -20.07
CA GLU A 123 -3.51 11.05 -19.21
C GLU A 123 -3.15 9.98 -18.16
N VAL A 124 -3.95 9.90 -17.11
CA VAL A 124 -3.75 8.90 -16.05
C VAL A 124 -4.21 7.50 -16.48
N GLY A 125 -3.61 6.48 -15.86
CA GLY A 125 -4.01 5.08 -16.01
C GLY A 125 -2.91 4.19 -16.58
N GLY A 126 -2.93 2.91 -16.22
CA GLY A 126 -1.89 1.95 -16.61
C GLY A 126 -1.72 1.77 -18.12
N GLY A 127 -2.80 1.96 -18.88
CA GLY A 127 -2.79 1.88 -20.35
C GLY A 127 -2.07 3.05 -21.03
N GLN A 128 -1.88 4.16 -20.33
CA GLN A 128 -1.30 5.39 -20.90
C GLN A 128 0.23 5.43 -20.77
N LEU A 129 0.83 4.61 -19.90
CA LEU A 129 2.25 4.74 -19.53
C LEU A 129 3.23 4.62 -20.71
N GLN A 130 2.89 3.85 -21.75
CA GLN A 130 3.74 3.69 -22.95
C GLN A 130 3.95 4.99 -23.72
N GLN A 131 3.02 5.94 -23.60
CA GLN A 131 3.06 7.22 -24.29
C GLN A 131 4.07 8.18 -23.65
N ILE A 132 4.39 7.97 -22.37
CA ILE A 132 5.33 8.83 -21.64
C ILE A 132 6.70 8.74 -22.30
N LYS A 133 7.31 9.90 -22.56
CA LYS A 133 8.68 10.05 -23.07
C LYS A 133 9.57 10.84 -22.14
N SER A 134 8.99 11.74 -21.35
CA SER A 134 9.74 12.62 -20.44
C SER A 134 9.05 12.73 -19.08
N ILE A 135 9.86 12.77 -18.02
CA ILE A 135 9.43 12.91 -16.63
C ILE A 135 10.00 14.23 -16.09
N ASP A 136 9.12 15.16 -15.71
CA ASP A 136 9.47 16.40 -15.04
C ASP A 136 9.01 16.37 -13.57
N ILE A 137 9.98 16.38 -12.66
CA ILE A 137 9.77 16.41 -11.21
C ILE A 137 10.11 17.77 -10.58
N SER A 138 10.28 18.82 -11.38
CA SER A 138 10.63 20.17 -10.89
C SER A 138 9.56 20.75 -9.95
N GLN A 139 8.31 20.31 -10.09
CA GLN A 139 7.16 20.72 -9.28
C GLN A 139 6.71 19.64 -8.29
N LEU A 140 7.48 18.55 -8.15
CA LEU A 140 7.19 17.53 -7.16
C LEU A 140 7.28 18.12 -5.75
N ASP A 141 6.30 17.81 -4.90
CA ASP A 141 6.14 18.42 -3.58
C ASP A 141 7.42 18.32 -2.74
N ALA A 142 8.04 19.48 -2.48
CA ALA A 142 9.34 19.54 -1.83
C ALA A 142 9.33 18.97 -0.40
N ARG A 143 8.16 18.92 0.26
CA ARG A 143 8.00 18.40 1.63
C ARG A 143 8.31 16.90 1.72
N LEU A 144 8.15 16.16 0.62
CA LEU A 144 8.47 14.73 0.54
C LEU A 144 9.92 14.43 0.97
N LYS A 145 10.86 15.36 0.75
CA LYS A 145 12.27 15.19 1.16
C LYS A 145 12.47 15.18 2.68
N ALA A 146 11.57 15.81 3.42
CA ALA A 146 11.63 15.95 4.88
C ALA A 146 10.68 14.99 5.61
N THR A 147 9.75 14.34 4.89
CA THR A 147 8.76 13.44 5.46
C THR A 147 9.20 11.99 5.27
N GLU A 148 9.26 11.23 6.37
CA GLU A 148 9.50 9.78 6.29
C GLU A 148 8.25 9.08 5.76
N ILE A 149 8.35 8.39 4.62
CA ILE A 149 7.24 7.59 4.09
C ILE A 149 7.57 6.10 4.20
N ILE A 150 6.68 5.35 4.85
CA ILE A 150 6.80 3.91 5.06
C ILE A 150 5.66 3.21 4.35
N ILE A 151 6.01 2.26 3.49
CA ILE A 151 5.05 1.35 2.86
C ILE A 151 4.85 0.16 3.80
N ALA A 152 3.62 -0.04 4.27
CA ALA A 152 3.19 -1.20 5.04
C ALA A 152 2.67 -2.27 4.08
N SER A 153 3.51 -3.23 3.70
CA SER A 153 3.13 -4.30 2.79
C SER A 153 3.98 -5.54 2.97
N ASP A 154 3.36 -6.71 2.92
CA ASP A 154 4.02 -8.02 2.94
C ASP A 154 4.08 -8.65 1.54
N VAL A 155 3.80 -7.87 0.49
CA VAL A 155 3.94 -8.30 -0.91
C VAL A 155 5.41 -8.20 -1.32
N ASN A 156 5.97 -9.30 -1.83
CA ASN A 156 7.38 -9.37 -2.25
C ASN A 156 7.58 -9.30 -3.77
N ASN A 157 6.49 -9.28 -4.55
CA ASN A 157 6.52 -9.29 -6.00
C ASN A 157 7.30 -8.08 -6.57
N PRO A 158 8.17 -8.27 -7.57
CA PRO A 158 8.81 -7.18 -8.31
C PRO A 158 7.76 -6.43 -9.15
N LEU A 159 8.16 -5.34 -9.81
CA LEU A 159 7.25 -4.55 -10.63
C LEU A 159 6.73 -5.34 -11.85
N CYS A 160 7.63 -5.95 -12.63
CA CYS A 160 7.32 -6.56 -13.92
C CYS A 160 7.67 -8.06 -13.99
N GLY A 161 7.28 -8.69 -15.09
CA GLY A 161 7.61 -10.08 -15.42
C GLY A 161 6.60 -11.10 -14.86
N PRO A 162 6.88 -12.41 -14.98
CA PRO A 162 5.91 -13.46 -14.65
C PRO A 162 5.41 -13.43 -13.20
N ASN A 163 6.25 -12.92 -12.29
CA ASN A 163 5.91 -12.73 -10.87
C ASN A 163 5.59 -11.26 -10.53
N GLY A 164 5.45 -10.40 -11.54
CA GLY A 164 5.25 -8.96 -11.40
C GLY A 164 3.81 -8.55 -11.10
N ALA A 165 3.60 -7.24 -10.99
CA ALA A 165 2.32 -6.65 -10.61
C ALA A 165 1.17 -7.06 -11.54
N SER A 166 1.39 -6.92 -12.85
CA SER A 166 0.39 -7.15 -13.88
C SER A 166 -0.03 -8.62 -13.95
N PHE A 167 0.95 -9.52 -14.04
CA PHE A 167 0.67 -10.96 -14.15
C PHE A 167 -0.01 -11.56 -12.92
N ILE A 168 0.40 -11.14 -11.72
CA ILE A 168 -0.11 -11.74 -10.48
C ILE A 168 -1.43 -11.10 -10.03
N PHE A 169 -1.56 -9.78 -10.15
CA PHE A 169 -2.66 -9.06 -9.49
C PHE A 169 -3.63 -8.36 -10.44
N ALA A 170 -3.31 -8.13 -11.71
CA ALA A 170 -4.26 -7.47 -12.62
C ALA A 170 -5.50 -8.32 -12.97
N PRO A 171 -5.46 -9.66 -13.06
CA PRO A 171 -6.66 -10.46 -13.36
C PRO A 171 -7.81 -10.26 -12.38
N GLN A 172 -7.54 -10.22 -11.07
CA GLN A 172 -8.56 -9.92 -10.06
C GLN A 172 -9.11 -8.48 -10.15
N LYS A 173 -8.34 -7.57 -10.76
CA LYS A 173 -8.71 -6.18 -11.06
C LYS A 173 -9.42 -6.03 -12.41
N GLY A 174 -9.78 -7.12 -13.08
CA GLY A 174 -10.52 -7.10 -14.34
C GLY A 174 -9.68 -7.18 -15.61
N ALA A 175 -8.36 -7.38 -15.52
CA ALA A 175 -7.52 -7.55 -16.71
C ALA A 175 -7.80 -8.87 -17.43
N THR A 176 -7.96 -8.81 -18.76
CA THR A 176 -7.84 -9.99 -19.63
C THR A 176 -6.36 -10.37 -19.80
N ALA A 177 -6.08 -11.55 -20.37
CA ALA A 177 -4.70 -11.97 -20.67
C ALA A 177 -3.97 -10.98 -21.60
N GLU A 178 -4.68 -10.38 -22.56
CA GLU A 178 -4.14 -9.33 -23.43
C GLU A 178 -3.80 -8.06 -22.64
N MET A 179 -4.71 -7.61 -21.78
CA MET A 179 -4.48 -6.44 -20.91
C MET A 179 -3.28 -6.66 -19.99
N VAL A 180 -3.09 -7.87 -19.46
CA VAL A 180 -1.92 -8.21 -18.63
C VAL A 180 -0.62 -7.96 -19.39
N GLY A 181 -0.52 -8.42 -20.65
CA GLY A 181 0.66 -8.20 -21.48
C GLY A 181 0.94 -6.73 -21.75
N ILE A 182 -0.11 -5.97 -22.10
CA ILE A 182 -0.01 -4.51 -22.31
C ILE A 182 0.47 -3.82 -21.02
N LEU A 183 -0.16 -4.12 -19.90
CA LEU A 183 0.17 -3.50 -18.62
C LEU A 183 1.60 -3.81 -18.19
N ASP A 184 2.08 -5.05 -18.31
CA ASP A 184 3.45 -5.41 -17.95
C ASP A 184 4.49 -4.65 -18.80
N GLN A 185 4.26 -4.55 -20.12
CA GLN A 185 5.11 -3.77 -21.02
C GLN A 185 5.11 -2.28 -20.66
N ASN A 186 3.94 -1.73 -20.35
CA ASN A 186 3.75 -0.35 -19.93
C ASN A 186 4.50 -0.04 -18.62
N LEU A 187 4.45 -0.96 -17.64
CA LEU A 187 5.19 -0.84 -16.39
C LEU A 187 6.71 -0.90 -16.63
N ASP A 188 7.19 -1.81 -17.48
CA ASP A 188 8.61 -1.95 -17.82
C ASP A 188 9.16 -0.69 -18.52
N HIS A 189 8.42 -0.17 -19.50
CA HIS A 189 8.74 1.09 -20.18
C HIS A 189 8.82 2.25 -19.19
N PHE A 190 7.83 2.39 -18.32
CA PHE A 190 7.81 3.47 -17.33
C PHE A 190 8.97 3.35 -16.33
N ALA A 191 9.28 2.14 -15.88
CA ALA A 191 10.41 1.88 -14.99
C ALA A 191 11.76 2.19 -15.64
N ALA A 192 11.92 1.86 -16.93
CA ALA A 192 13.11 2.20 -17.69
C ALA A 192 13.31 3.72 -17.78
N LEU A 193 12.23 4.49 -18.01
CA LEU A 193 12.30 5.96 -18.01
C LEU A 193 12.66 6.54 -16.64
N VAL A 194 12.04 6.04 -15.56
CA VAL A 194 12.37 6.46 -14.19
C VAL A 194 13.85 6.20 -13.90
N LYS A 195 14.37 5.03 -14.26
CA LYS A 195 15.79 4.70 -14.11
C LYS A 195 16.68 5.63 -14.93
N GLN A 196 16.34 5.87 -16.20
CA GLN A 196 17.16 6.67 -17.11
C GLN A 196 17.16 8.16 -16.73
N GLN A 197 16.00 8.74 -16.40
CA GLN A 197 15.84 10.18 -16.25
C GLN A 197 15.96 10.66 -14.81
N LEU A 198 15.58 9.81 -13.83
CA LEU A 198 15.64 10.15 -12.41
C LEU A 198 16.79 9.44 -11.68
N ASN A 199 17.49 8.51 -12.34
CA ASN A 199 18.54 7.69 -11.74
C ASN A 199 18.05 6.88 -10.52
N VAL A 200 16.81 6.37 -10.58
CA VAL A 200 16.22 5.53 -9.53
C VAL A 200 15.90 4.15 -10.08
N ASP A 201 16.59 3.12 -9.59
CA ASP A 201 16.41 1.73 -10.01
C ASP A 201 15.80 0.88 -8.88
N VAL A 202 14.46 0.87 -8.83
CA VAL A 202 13.70 0.13 -7.80
C VAL A 202 12.68 -0.86 -8.36
N ALA A 203 12.70 -1.11 -9.67
CA ALA A 203 11.74 -2.01 -10.33
C ALA A 203 11.82 -3.46 -9.81
N ASN A 204 13.02 -3.90 -9.41
CA ASN A 204 13.29 -5.24 -8.90
C ASN A 204 13.33 -5.32 -7.37
N VAL A 205 13.09 -4.21 -6.67
CA VAL A 205 13.01 -4.22 -5.20
C VAL A 205 11.78 -5.04 -4.79
N GLN A 206 11.93 -5.86 -3.75
CA GLN A 206 10.81 -6.65 -3.22
C GLN A 206 9.65 -5.73 -2.83
N GLY A 207 8.47 -6.03 -3.35
CA GLY A 207 7.26 -5.24 -3.14
C GLY A 207 7.09 -4.03 -4.07
N ALA A 208 8.00 -3.83 -5.04
CA ALA A 208 7.79 -2.85 -6.11
C ALA A 208 6.48 -3.07 -6.86
N GLY A 209 6.04 -4.33 -7.02
CA GLY A 209 4.78 -4.67 -7.67
C GLY A 209 3.53 -4.53 -6.80
N ALA A 210 3.68 -4.18 -5.52
CA ALA A 210 2.54 -4.01 -4.62
C ALA A 210 1.56 -2.95 -5.16
N ALA A 211 0.26 -3.24 -5.01
CA ALA A 211 -0.83 -2.38 -5.47
C ALA A 211 -0.73 -1.94 -6.95
N GLY A 212 -0.34 -2.85 -7.85
CA GLY A 212 -0.27 -2.52 -9.29
C GLY A 212 0.91 -1.61 -9.64
N GLY A 213 2.00 -1.71 -8.86
CA GLY A 213 3.18 -0.89 -9.01
C GLY A 213 3.16 0.41 -8.21
N LEU A 214 2.15 0.68 -7.38
CA LEU A 214 2.17 1.84 -6.48
C LEU A 214 3.35 1.74 -5.49
N GLY A 215 3.76 0.54 -5.08
CA GLY A 215 4.98 0.32 -4.30
C GLY A 215 6.22 0.90 -4.99
N PHE A 216 6.39 0.60 -6.29
CA PHE A 216 7.43 1.21 -7.13
C PHE A 216 7.32 2.73 -7.17
N GLY A 217 6.13 3.28 -7.45
CA GLY A 217 5.92 4.73 -7.52
C GLY A 217 6.26 5.46 -6.22
N LEU A 218 5.84 4.92 -5.07
CA LEU A 218 6.16 5.49 -3.76
C LEU A 218 7.68 5.50 -3.52
N MET A 219 8.38 4.40 -3.84
CA MET A 219 9.84 4.36 -3.72
C MET A 219 10.52 5.35 -4.68
N ALA A 220 10.08 5.40 -5.93
CA ALA A 220 10.70 6.21 -6.98
C ALA A 220 10.53 7.72 -6.77
N PHE A 221 9.32 8.17 -6.41
CA PHE A 221 8.98 9.59 -6.36
C PHE A 221 9.02 10.17 -4.95
N THR A 222 8.88 9.35 -3.90
CA THR A 222 8.85 9.85 -2.52
C THR A 222 10.01 9.39 -1.66
N GLY A 223 10.85 8.46 -2.16
CA GLY A 223 11.91 7.85 -1.37
C GLY A 223 11.39 6.93 -0.26
N ALA A 224 10.14 6.48 -0.38
CA ALA A 224 9.51 5.62 0.61
C ALA A 224 10.29 4.31 0.82
N LYS A 225 10.18 3.75 2.02
CA LYS A 225 10.79 2.47 2.37
C LYS A 225 9.72 1.45 2.66
N ILE A 226 9.85 0.26 2.07
CA ILE A 226 8.98 -0.87 2.39
C ILE A 226 9.41 -1.53 3.69
N ARG A 227 8.42 -1.88 4.51
CA ARG A 227 8.56 -2.61 5.76
C ARG A 227 7.36 -3.55 5.90
N SER A 228 7.54 -4.62 6.66
CA SER A 228 6.45 -5.55 6.94
C SER A 228 5.31 -4.80 7.64
N GLY A 229 4.09 -5.02 7.16
CA GLY A 229 2.93 -4.31 7.67
C GLY A 229 2.63 -4.70 9.12
N VAL A 230 2.75 -5.99 9.45
CA VAL A 230 2.55 -6.47 10.82
C VAL A 230 3.60 -5.90 11.78
N GLU A 231 4.87 -5.78 11.37
CA GLU A 231 5.93 -5.21 12.21
C GLU A 231 5.68 -3.73 12.52
N ILE A 232 5.26 -2.95 11.51
CA ILE A 232 4.86 -1.56 11.72
C ILE A 232 3.72 -1.51 12.75
N VAL A 233 2.67 -2.31 12.56
CA VAL A 233 1.52 -2.25 13.46
C VAL A 233 1.89 -2.71 14.88
N ILE A 234 2.72 -3.74 15.05
CA ILE A 234 3.26 -4.15 16.35
C ILE A 234 3.96 -2.97 17.04
N LYS A 235 4.84 -2.29 16.32
CA LYS A 235 5.61 -1.14 16.84
C LYS A 235 4.69 0.03 17.19
N GLU A 236 3.85 0.47 16.26
CA GLU A 236 2.98 1.63 16.44
C GLU A 236 1.91 1.37 17.50
N THR A 237 1.45 0.13 17.69
CA THR A 237 0.49 -0.19 18.76
C THR A 237 1.13 -0.39 20.13
N GLN A 238 2.46 -0.34 20.23
CA GLN A 238 3.25 -0.69 21.41
C GLN A 238 2.86 -2.07 21.96
N LEU A 239 2.67 -3.03 21.05
CA LEU A 239 2.13 -4.34 21.41
C LEU A 239 3.04 -5.08 22.39
N GLU A 240 4.36 -5.00 22.20
CA GLU A 240 5.34 -5.66 23.07
C GLU A 240 5.21 -5.21 24.53
N GLU A 241 5.12 -3.90 24.77
CA GLU A 241 4.94 -3.33 26.11
C GLU A 241 3.61 -3.79 26.74
N LYS A 242 2.54 -3.83 25.95
CA LYS A 242 1.23 -4.29 26.40
C LYS A 242 1.23 -5.78 26.73
N ILE A 243 1.86 -6.61 25.91
CA ILE A 243 1.99 -8.06 26.15
C ILE A 243 2.87 -8.32 27.38
N ALA A 244 3.95 -7.55 27.57
CA ALA A 244 4.82 -7.69 28.74
C ALA A 244 4.07 -7.52 30.06
N GLN A 245 2.99 -6.73 30.09
CA GLN A 245 2.14 -6.51 31.26
C GLN A 245 0.94 -7.47 31.35
N ALA A 246 0.64 -8.22 30.28
CA ALA A 246 -0.53 -9.09 30.23
C ALA A 246 -0.27 -10.46 30.87
N ASP A 247 -1.30 -11.02 31.51
CA ASP A 247 -1.30 -12.41 32.00
C ASP A 247 -1.67 -13.42 30.90
N TYR A 248 -2.52 -13.00 29.95
CA TYR A 248 -2.99 -13.82 28.83
C TYR A 248 -3.03 -12.99 27.54
N VAL A 249 -2.74 -13.64 26.41
CA VAL A 249 -2.81 -13.03 25.08
C VAL A 249 -3.78 -13.82 24.20
N PHE A 250 -4.79 -13.12 23.69
CA PHE A 250 -5.75 -13.64 22.72
C PHE A 250 -5.54 -12.94 21.38
N THR A 251 -5.52 -13.72 20.30
CA THR A 251 -5.44 -13.18 18.93
C THR A 251 -6.25 -14.04 17.96
N GLY A 252 -6.55 -13.48 16.80
CA GLY A 252 -7.39 -14.10 15.77
C GLY A 252 -7.58 -13.18 14.55
N GLU A 253 -8.16 -13.75 13.49
CA GLU A 253 -8.56 -13.03 12.27
C GLU A 253 -9.81 -13.70 11.65
N GLY A 254 -10.45 -13.00 10.71
CA GLY A 254 -11.72 -13.43 10.09
C GLY A 254 -11.61 -14.70 9.24
N GLY A 255 -10.43 -15.03 8.74
CA GLY A 255 -10.14 -16.28 8.04
C GLY A 255 -8.63 -16.56 8.03
N ILE A 256 -8.23 -17.70 8.57
CA ILE A 256 -6.85 -18.18 8.47
C ILE A 256 -6.69 -18.91 7.13
N ASP A 257 -5.92 -18.32 6.22
CA ASP A 257 -5.47 -18.96 4.99
C ASP A 257 -3.98 -19.36 5.07
N PHE A 258 -3.44 -19.97 4.01
CA PHE A 258 -2.02 -20.35 3.96
C PHE A 258 -1.08 -19.14 4.13
N GLN A 259 -1.51 -17.93 3.74
CA GLN A 259 -0.73 -16.70 3.86
C GLN A 259 -0.59 -16.23 5.32
N THR A 260 -1.44 -16.69 6.24
CA THR A 260 -1.37 -16.36 7.67
C THR A 260 0.00 -16.66 8.29
N LYS A 261 0.63 -17.78 7.88
CA LYS A 261 1.96 -18.17 8.36
C LYS A 261 3.08 -17.27 7.83
N PHE A 262 2.80 -16.41 6.85
CA PHE A 262 3.77 -15.54 6.19
C PHE A 262 3.74 -14.11 6.72
N GLY A 263 3.32 -13.89 7.98
CA GLY A 263 3.42 -12.59 8.62
C GLY A 263 2.11 -11.83 8.82
N LYS A 264 0.95 -12.49 8.80
CA LYS A 264 -0.32 -11.81 9.13
C LYS A 264 -0.47 -11.57 10.64
N THR A 265 -1.48 -10.78 10.98
CA THR A 265 -1.76 -10.29 12.34
C THR A 265 -1.64 -11.35 13.45
N PRO A 266 -2.29 -12.54 13.39
CA PRO A 266 -2.19 -13.51 14.49
C PRO A 266 -0.78 -14.05 14.71
N PHE A 267 -0.03 -14.24 13.61
CA PHE A 267 1.34 -14.72 13.66
C PHE A 267 2.26 -13.70 14.32
N GLY A 268 2.16 -12.43 13.93
CA GLY A 268 2.94 -11.36 14.56
C GLY A 268 2.69 -11.23 16.07
N VAL A 269 1.42 -11.29 16.50
CA VAL A 269 1.07 -11.28 17.93
C VAL A 269 1.66 -12.49 18.67
N ALA A 270 1.55 -13.68 18.07
CA ALA A 270 2.08 -14.92 18.62
C ALA A 270 3.61 -14.88 18.75
N GLN A 271 4.32 -14.32 17.77
CA GLN A 271 5.78 -14.15 17.82
C GLN A 271 6.23 -13.25 18.97
N VAL A 272 5.59 -12.09 19.15
CA VAL A 272 5.92 -11.16 20.24
C VAL A 272 5.66 -11.83 21.60
N ALA A 273 4.53 -12.51 21.76
CA ALA A 273 4.22 -13.22 23.00
C ALA A 273 5.21 -14.36 23.30
N LYS A 274 5.67 -15.10 22.28
CA LYS A 274 6.70 -16.14 22.43
C LYS A 274 8.04 -15.55 22.85
N GLN A 275 8.47 -14.42 22.25
CA GLN A 275 9.71 -13.73 22.62
C GLN A 275 9.74 -13.30 24.08
N LEU A 276 8.59 -12.93 24.64
CA LEU A 276 8.44 -12.50 26.04
C LEU A 276 8.20 -13.64 27.04
N ASN A 277 8.28 -14.91 26.61
CA ASN A 277 8.05 -16.12 27.43
C ASN A 277 6.73 -16.10 28.23
N LYS A 278 5.65 -15.53 27.66
CA LYS A 278 4.36 -15.46 28.35
C LYS A 278 3.63 -16.81 28.33
N PRO A 279 3.23 -17.36 29.50
CA PRO A 279 2.45 -18.60 29.54
C PRO A 279 1.03 -18.36 28.96
N GLY A 280 0.53 -19.29 28.13
CA GLY A 280 -0.88 -19.33 27.74
C GLY A 280 -1.30 -18.44 26.57
N ILE A 281 -0.62 -18.53 25.43
CA ILE A 281 -1.11 -17.94 24.17
C ILE A 281 -2.26 -18.80 23.63
N SER A 282 -3.48 -18.25 23.59
CA SER A 282 -4.63 -18.90 22.97
C SER A 282 -5.00 -18.16 21.69
N VAL A 283 -4.80 -18.81 20.54
CA VAL A 283 -5.23 -18.28 19.24
C VAL A 283 -6.58 -18.89 18.87
N LYS A 284 -7.58 -18.03 18.71
CA LYS A 284 -8.91 -18.42 18.22
C LYS A 284 -9.09 -17.90 16.79
N ALA A 285 -9.42 -18.80 15.88
CA ALA A 285 -9.77 -18.49 14.51
C ALA A 285 -11.11 -19.12 14.14
N SER A 286 -11.87 -18.44 13.29
CA SER A 286 -13.24 -18.81 12.93
C SER A 286 -13.37 -19.96 11.91
N MET A 287 -12.28 -20.54 11.39
CA MET A 287 -12.35 -21.71 10.51
C MET A 287 -11.30 -22.80 10.82
N SER A 288 -11.77 -24.05 10.76
CA SER A 288 -11.38 -25.19 11.60
C SER A 288 -10.10 -25.97 11.22
N PHE A 289 -9.28 -25.52 10.27
CA PHE A 289 -8.19 -26.37 9.75
C PHE A 289 -6.76 -26.01 10.18
N MET A 290 -6.52 -24.82 10.77
CA MET A 290 -5.15 -24.33 11.04
C MET A 290 -4.82 -24.10 12.51
N GLN A 291 -5.77 -24.30 13.42
CA GLN A 291 -5.54 -24.13 14.86
C GLN A 291 -4.38 -25.01 15.38
N LYS A 292 -4.19 -26.20 14.79
CA LYS A 292 -3.07 -27.10 15.14
C LYS A 292 -1.69 -26.58 14.72
N ALA A 293 -1.58 -25.91 13.57
CA ALA A 293 -0.27 -25.51 13.04
C ALA A 293 0.34 -24.31 13.79
N LEU A 294 -0.50 -23.42 14.31
CA LEU A 294 -0.05 -22.30 15.13
C LEU A 294 0.20 -22.74 16.58
N VAL A 295 -0.62 -23.65 17.12
CA VAL A 295 -0.38 -24.27 18.43
C VAL A 295 0.93 -25.08 18.43
N GLN A 296 1.20 -25.89 17.40
CA GLN A 296 2.50 -26.60 17.25
C GLN A 296 3.72 -25.68 17.05
N PHE A 297 3.54 -24.44 16.58
CA PHE A 297 4.63 -23.48 16.47
C PHE A 297 4.91 -22.78 17.82
N LEU A 298 3.89 -22.72 18.68
CA LEU A 298 3.96 -22.10 20.00
C LEU A 298 4.43 -23.09 21.09
N GLU A 299 4.18 -24.39 20.91
CA GLU A 299 4.87 -25.49 21.61
C GLU A 299 6.33 -25.65 21.14
#